data_AF-A0A4R5AKF5-F1
#
_entry.id   AF-A0A4R5AKF5-F1
#
_cell.length_a   1.000
_cell.length_b   1.000
_cell.length_c   1.000
_cell.angle_alpha   90.00
_cell.angle_beta   90.00
_cell.angle_gamma   90.00
#
_symmetry.space_group_name_H-M   'P 1'
#
loop_
_entity.id
_entity.type
_entity.pdbx_description
1 polymer ?
#
loop_
_entity_poly.entity_id
_entity_poly.type
_entity_poly.pdbx_seq_one_letter_code
_entity_poly.pdbx_strand_id
1 'polypeptide(L)'
;MAPQGKLDLDPEVVRTARRLAARAAEPIIGMARSHTTVSVERALLRLAGLTGADDEGRPWANHLADAVRDQVGLEHGVALPVWDALLAGPHGSLGDLAQAAARGRVSFRLPSGTDAEHARKAAGEAARGGMARIDRRRAERDRLLAELPTPDAADPPRPLVYLIVATGDIYEDIPQAQAAAREGADVVAVIRSTGQSLLDFVPEGATREGYAGTYATRENFRLMRAALDEVSRELGRYVRLTNYASGLCMPEIATLAGLERLDMMLNDCMYGIIFRDINPRRTFIDQRFSRQIHARAGIVINTGEDNYLTTADAVDAAHTVVVSQLLNERFGHEAGLADAQLGLGHAFEINPAIPESFRLELAHAQLVRELFPGAPLKYMPPTKHMTGNIFAGYLLDAFFNLAGVLTGQSIILIGMMTEGIHTPWLSDRDLALENVRYVRDACGGLAEDFMPRPDGMLVQRAKQVLSESVDLLGRIADDGLLDAIAEGTFGITRRPPDGGKGLDGVVARADGYVNPAIEILDTEDPHAASTAQQEVPA
;
A
#
# COMPACT_ATOMS: atom_id res chain seq x y z
N MET A 1 -18.16 -26.42 -12.65
CA MET A 1 -17.31 -26.76 -11.49
C MET A 1 -16.13 -25.82 -11.54
N ALA A 2 -15.83 -25.09 -10.45
CA ALA A 2 -14.55 -24.40 -10.36
C ALA A 2 -13.43 -25.45 -10.50
N PRO A 3 -12.32 -25.15 -11.21
CA PRO A 3 -11.21 -26.09 -11.26
C PRO A 3 -10.76 -26.41 -9.83
N GLN A 4 -10.60 -27.69 -9.52
CA GLN A 4 -10.14 -28.14 -8.21
C GLN A 4 -8.72 -27.60 -7.99
N GLY A 5 -8.51 -26.87 -6.89
CA GLY A 5 -7.20 -26.33 -6.53
C GLY A 5 -6.18 -27.45 -6.29
N LYS A 6 -4.89 -27.15 -6.47
CA LYS A 6 -3.80 -28.13 -6.34
C LYS A 6 -3.67 -28.70 -4.92
N LEU A 7 -4.13 -27.94 -3.91
CA LEU A 7 -4.07 -28.34 -2.50
C LEU A 7 -5.37 -28.97 -1.97
N ASP A 8 -6.44 -28.95 -2.75
CA ASP A 8 -7.77 -29.46 -2.32
C ASP A 8 -8.17 -28.90 -0.93
N LEU A 9 -8.08 -27.57 -0.79
CA LEU A 9 -8.46 -26.86 0.44
C LEU A 9 -9.96 -27.00 0.68
N ASP A 10 -10.37 -27.25 1.93
CA ASP A 10 -11.79 -27.32 2.30
C ASP A 10 -12.45 -25.93 2.16
N PRO A 11 -13.44 -25.75 1.25
CA PRO A 11 -14.10 -24.47 1.06
C PRO A 11 -14.81 -23.93 2.31
N GLU A 12 -15.26 -24.77 3.23
CA GLU A 12 -15.87 -24.32 4.50
C GLU A 12 -14.83 -23.74 5.44
N VAL A 13 -13.62 -24.32 5.51
CA VAL A 13 -12.52 -23.80 6.33
C VAL A 13 -12.11 -22.42 5.81
N VAL A 14 -11.97 -22.27 4.48
CA VAL A 14 -11.67 -20.99 3.84
C VAL A 14 -12.75 -19.94 4.13
N ARG A 15 -14.04 -20.29 4.01
CA ARG A 15 -15.15 -19.39 4.38
C ARG A 15 -15.13 -19.03 5.85
N THR A 16 -14.80 -19.98 6.72
CA THR A 16 -14.72 -19.75 8.16
C THR A 16 -13.60 -18.77 8.49
N ALA A 17 -12.42 -18.91 7.88
CA ALA A 17 -11.31 -17.98 8.05
C ALA A 17 -11.72 -16.55 7.67
N ARG A 18 -12.33 -16.34 6.49
CA ARG A 18 -12.83 -15.02 6.06
C ARG A 18 -13.92 -14.46 6.98
N ARG A 19 -14.84 -15.30 7.46
CA ARG A 19 -15.89 -14.88 8.41
C ARG A 19 -15.30 -14.40 9.73
N LEU A 20 -14.28 -15.09 10.24
CA LEU A 20 -13.59 -14.67 11.47
C LEU A 20 -12.78 -13.38 11.25
N ALA A 21 -12.09 -13.24 10.12
CA ALA A 21 -11.40 -12.00 9.76
C ALA A 21 -12.38 -10.82 9.67
N ALA A 22 -13.56 -11.03 9.06
CA ALA A 22 -14.64 -10.05 9.05
C ALA A 22 -15.10 -9.66 10.46
N ARG A 23 -15.31 -10.65 11.35
CA ARG A 23 -15.71 -10.40 12.74
C ARG A 23 -14.65 -9.64 13.53
N ALA A 24 -13.37 -9.98 13.36
CA ALA A 24 -12.24 -9.29 13.98
C ALA A 24 -12.08 -7.84 13.49
N ALA A 25 -12.34 -7.58 12.21
CA ALA A 25 -12.17 -6.27 11.60
C ALA A 25 -13.31 -5.28 11.90
N GLU A 26 -14.53 -5.76 12.15
CA GLU A 26 -15.73 -4.90 12.26
C GLU A 26 -15.63 -3.81 13.35
N PRO A 27 -15.14 -4.08 14.58
CA PRO A 27 -14.97 -3.03 15.58
C PRO A 27 -13.99 -1.93 15.14
N ILE A 28 -12.95 -2.31 14.40
CA ILE A 28 -11.95 -1.38 13.86
C ILE A 28 -12.55 -0.52 12.74
N ILE A 29 -13.35 -1.12 11.86
CA ILE A 29 -14.09 -0.41 10.82
C ILE A 29 -15.05 0.61 11.46
N GLY A 30 -15.78 0.21 12.51
CA GLY A 30 -16.65 1.11 13.25
C GLY A 30 -15.91 2.31 13.87
N MET A 31 -14.73 2.06 14.45
CA MET A 31 -13.85 3.13 14.95
C MET A 31 -13.37 4.05 13.82
N ALA A 32 -12.90 3.50 12.70
CA ALA A 32 -12.40 4.28 11.57
C ALA A 32 -13.47 5.16 10.91
N ARG A 33 -14.74 4.76 10.96
CA ARG A 33 -15.89 5.54 10.48
C ARG A 33 -16.32 6.65 11.45
N SER A 34 -16.07 6.48 12.75
CA SER A 34 -16.49 7.43 13.79
C SER A 34 -15.39 8.42 14.21
N HIS A 35 -14.17 8.25 13.73
CA HIS A 35 -13.02 9.09 14.06
C HIS A 35 -12.37 9.67 12.81
N THR A 36 -11.65 10.77 12.97
CA THR A 36 -10.74 11.32 11.96
C THR A 36 -9.34 11.46 12.55
N THR A 37 -8.39 11.86 11.71
CA THR A 37 -7.04 12.20 12.12
C THR A 37 -6.59 13.48 11.46
N VAL A 38 -5.60 14.14 12.05
CA VAL A 38 -4.95 15.30 11.44
C VAL A 38 -4.46 15.00 10.01
N SER A 39 -3.98 13.79 9.71
CA SER A 39 -3.53 13.46 8.35
C SER A 39 -4.68 13.29 7.37
N VAL A 40 -5.82 12.73 7.78
CA VAL A 40 -7.05 12.70 6.96
C VAL A 40 -7.50 14.12 6.60
N GLU A 41 -7.46 15.04 7.56
CA GLU A 41 -7.81 16.44 7.33
C GLU A 41 -6.80 17.16 6.41
N ARG A 42 -5.49 16.92 6.59
CA ARG A 42 -4.45 17.44 5.69
C ARG A 42 -4.58 16.87 4.27
N ALA A 43 -5.00 15.61 4.14
CA ALA A 43 -5.23 14.98 2.84
C ALA A 43 -6.38 15.64 2.07
N LEU A 44 -7.45 16.06 2.75
CA LEU A 44 -8.52 16.88 2.14
C LEU A 44 -7.97 18.21 1.59
N LEU A 45 -7.12 18.90 2.36
CA LEU A 45 -6.51 20.16 1.91
C LEU A 45 -5.62 19.96 0.67
N ARG A 46 -4.82 18.89 0.66
CA ARG A 46 -3.99 18.52 -0.50
C ARG A 46 -4.83 18.14 -1.71
N LEU A 47 -5.90 17.37 -1.50
CA LEU A 47 -6.87 17.01 -2.54
C LEU A 47 -7.51 18.26 -3.14
N ALA A 48 -7.85 19.25 -2.32
CA ALA A 48 -8.39 20.54 -2.73
C ALA A 48 -7.37 21.44 -3.46
N GLY A 49 -6.09 21.07 -3.46
CA GLY A 49 -5.03 21.74 -4.23
C GLY A 49 -4.06 22.57 -3.40
N LEU A 50 -4.08 22.47 -2.07
CA LEU A 50 -3.08 23.12 -1.23
C LEU A 50 -1.71 22.41 -1.38
N THR A 51 -0.70 23.19 -1.75
CA THR A 51 0.67 22.72 -2.02
C THR A 51 1.69 23.72 -1.52
N GLY A 52 2.93 23.27 -1.31
CA GLY A 52 4.06 24.12 -0.95
C GLY A 52 4.29 24.16 0.55
N ALA A 53 5.37 24.84 0.93
CA ALA A 53 5.84 24.95 2.30
C ALA A 53 6.32 26.38 2.61
N ASP A 54 6.57 26.66 3.89
CA ASP A 54 7.29 27.86 4.34
C ASP A 54 8.80 27.77 4.07
N ASP A 55 9.53 28.80 4.48
CA ASP A 55 10.98 28.91 4.29
C ASP A 55 11.76 27.85 5.09
N GLU A 56 11.16 27.32 6.17
CA GLU A 56 11.69 26.22 6.97
C GLU A 56 11.30 24.83 6.44
N GLY A 57 10.55 24.75 5.35
CA GLY A 57 10.14 23.50 4.71
C GLY A 57 8.93 22.81 5.35
N ARG A 58 8.22 23.47 6.27
CA ARG A 58 6.96 22.97 6.83
C ARG A 58 5.81 23.18 5.84
N PRO A 59 5.07 22.12 5.45
CA PRO A 59 4.02 22.25 4.44
C PRO A 59 2.85 23.16 4.87
N TRP A 60 2.27 23.88 3.91
CA TRP A 60 1.11 24.74 4.15
C TRP A 60 -0.12 23.97 4.63
N ALA A 61 -0.26 22.69 4.24
CA ALA A 61 -1.30 21.81 4.74
C ALA A 61 -1.19 21.59 6.26
N ASN A 62 0.03 21.46 6.79
CA ASN A 62 0.27 21.34 8.22
C ASN A 62 -0.09 22.64 8.95
N HIS A 63 0.43 23.78 8.48
CA HIS A 63 0.11 25.10 9.06
C HIS A 63 -1.39 25.35 9.17
N LEU A 64 -2.12 25.08 8.09
CA LEU A 64 -3.55 25.35 8.05
C LEU A 64 -4.35 24.39 8.95
N ALA A 65 -4.03 23.10 8.93
CA ALA A 65 -4.69 22.12 9.82
C ALA A 65 -4.40 22.39 11.30
N ASP A 66 -3.16 22.74 11.64
CA ASP A 66 -2.77 23.09 13.00
C ASP A 66 -3.48 24.38 13.46
N ALA A 67 -3.55 25.41 12.62
CA ALA A 67 -4.25 26.65 12.96
C ALA A 67 -5.76 26.44 13.20
N VAL A 68 -6.40 25.53 12.46
CA VAL A 68 -7.80 25.15 12.71
C VAL A 68 -7.93 24.39 14.02
N ARG A 69 -7.10 23.36 14.23
CA ARG A 69 -7.09 22.56 15.47
C ARG A 69 -6.95 23.45 16.69
N ASP A 70 -6.00 24.38 16.67
CA ASP A 70 -5.63 25.19 17.82
C ASP A 70 -6.70 26.26 18.15
N GLN A 71 -7.55 26.65 17.17
CA GLN A 71 -8.59 27.66 17.37
C GLN A 71 -9.98 27.08 17.62
N VAL A 72 -10.35 26.01 16.92
CA VAL A 72 -11.73 25.47 16.92
C VAL A 72 -11.82 23.95 17.04
N GLY A 73 -10.69 23.25 17.20
CA GLY A 73 -10.65 21.79 17.24
C GLY A 73 -10.74 21.13 15.85
N LEU A 74 -10.74 19.81 15.83
CA LEU A 74 -10.85 18.97 14.60
C LEU A 74 -12.07 18.04 14.62
N GLU A 75 -12.88 18.08 15.68
CA GLU A 75 -14.06 17.26 15.90
C GLU A 75 -15.09 17.43 14.76
N HIS A 76 -15.11 18.59 14.12
CA HIS A 76 -15.97 18.89 12.96
C HIS A 76 -15.24 18.84 11.60
N GLY A 77 -13.95 18.51 11.60
CA GLY A 77 -13.08 18.50 10.42
C GLY A 77 -12.63 19.90 9.98
N VAL A 78 -11.68 19.96 9.04
CA VAL A 78 -11.17 21.27 8.54
C VAL A 78 -12.06 21.89 7.47
N ALA A 79 -13.00 21.14 6.89
CA ALA A 79 -13.79 21.59 5.74
C ALA A 79 -14.61 22.84 6.02
N LEU A 80 -15.35 22.89 7.13
CA LEU A 80 -16.19 24.05 7.41
C LEU A 80 -15.38 25.30 7.80
N PRO A 81 -14.45 25.23 8.79
CA PRO A 81 -13.69 26.42 9.19
C PRO A 81 -12.84 27.01 8.07
N VAL A 82 -12.19 26.17 7.26
CA VAL A 82 -11.29 26.62 6.21
C VAL A 82 -12.05 27.34 5.10
N TRP A 83 -13.14 26.75 4.61
CA TRP A 83 -13.90 27.35 3.51
C TRP A 83 -14.77 28.52 3.96
N ASP A 84 -15.23 28.56 5.21
CA ASP A 84 -15.85 29.76 5.77
C ASP A 84 -14.85 30.93 5.80
N ALA A 85 -13.65 30.72 6.33
CA ALA A 85 -12.61 31.74 6.38
C ALA A 85 -12.17 32.19 4.97
N LEU A 86 -12.13 31.26 4.01
CA LEU A 86 -11.82 31.57 2.61
C LEU A 86 -12.90 32.44 1.95
N LEU A 87 -14.19 32.15 2.21
CA LEU A 87 -15.32 32.88 1.63
C LEU A 87 -15.55 34.25 2.26
N ALA A 88 -15.35 34.37 3.58
CA ALA A 88 -15.56 35.61 4.32
C ALA A 88 -14.33 36.54 4.30
N GLY A 89 -13.13 35.97 4.11
CA GLY A 89 -11.86 36.68 4.16
C GLY A 89 -11.40 37.26 2.81
N PRO A 90 -10.33 38.07 2.80
CA PRO A 90 -9.76 38.65 1.59
C PRO A 90 -8.85 37.68 0.81
N HIS A 91 -8.87 36.38 1.11
CA HIS A 91 -7.91 35.40 0.59
C HIS A 91 -8.39 34.81 -0.74
N GLY A 92 -7.56 34.89 -1.78
CA GLY A 92 -7.90 34.39 -3.12
C GLY A 92 -7.72 32.89 -3.30
N SER A 93 -6.99 32.22 -2.41
CA SER A 93 -6.65 30.80 -2.50
C SER A 93 -6.39 30.17 -1.13
N LEU A 94 -6.40 28.83 -1.07
CA LEU A 94 -5.97 28.08 0.12
C LEU A 94 -4.52 28.38 0.51
N GLY A 95 -3.65 28.65 -0.47
CA GLY A 95 -2.26 29.02 -0.22
C GLY A 95 -2.14 30.37 0.49
N ASP A 96 -2.88 31.38 0.02
CA ASP A 96 -2.91 32.71 0.65
C ASP A 96 -3.48 32.64 2.08
N LEU A 97 -4.53 31.83 2.27
CA LEU A 97 -5.14 31.59 3.58
C LEU A 97 -4.14 30.90 4.52
N ALA A 98 -3.44 29.85 4.06
CA ALA A 98 -2.45 29.13 4.86
C ALA A 98 -1.28 30.04 5.27
N GLN A 99 -0.75 30.86 4.35
CA GLN A 99 0.29 31.84 4.67
C GLN A 99 -0.18 32.90 5.68
N ALA A 100 -1.42 33.36 5.56
CA ALA A 100 -2.00 34.31 6.51
C ALA A 100 -2.23 33.66 7.88
N ALA A 101 -2.71 32.42 7.92
CA ALA A 101 -2.91 31.64 9.14
C ALA A 101 -1.57 31.40 9.87
N ALA A 102 -0.51 31.03 9.15
CA ALA A 102 0.84 30.87 9.69
C ALA A 102 1.38 32.16 10.33
N ARG A 103 0.93 33.34 9.87
CA ARG A 103 1.26 34.66 10.43
C ARG A 103 0.30 35.11 11.55
N GLY A 104 -0.63 34.26 11.97
CA GLY A 104 -1.64 34.57 12.99
C GLY A 104 -2.67 35.62 12.53
N ARG A 105 -2.91 35.77 11.22
CA ARG A 105 -3.80 36.79 10.65
C ARG A 105 -5.19 36.28 10.29
N VAL A 106 -5.51 35.03 10.61
CA VAL A 106 -6.77 34.39 10.29
C VAL A 106 -7.41 33.89 11.57
N SER A 107 -8.69 34.23 11.76
CA SER A 107 -9.53 33.65 12.80
C SER A 107 -10.45 32.62 12.16
N PHE A 108 -10.35 31.37 12.60
CA PHE A 108 -11.26 30.30 12.24
C PHE A 108 -12.44 30.28 13.21
N ARG A 109 -13.61 29.87 12.71
CA ARG A 109 -14.82 29.62 13.49
C ARG A 109 -15.50 28.37 12.96
N LEU A 110 -16.40 27.80 13.74
CA LEU A 110 -17.37 26.83 13.24
C LEU A 110 -18.58 27.61 12.70
N PRO A 111 -18.78 27.66 11.37
CA PRO A 111 -19.92 28.36 10.79
C PRO A 111 -21.23 27.61 11.11
N SER A 112 -22.36 28.32 11.05
CA SER A 112 -23.70 27.76 11.26
C SER A 112 -24.69 28.34 10.26
N GLY A 113 -25.82 27.65 10.03
CA GLY A 113 -26.85 28.13 9.11
C GLY A 113 -26.34 28.28 7.68
N THR A 114 -26.67 29.40 7.03
CA THR A 114 -26.31 29.66 5.62
C THR A 114 -24.81 29.66 5.37
N ASP A 115 -24.01 30.11 6.34
CA ASP A 115 -22.55 30.14 6.20
C ASP A 115 -21.98 28.71 6.16
N ALA A 116 -22.53 27.81 6.97
CA ALA A 116 -22.12 26.41 6.97
C ALA A 116 -22.52 25.72 5.66
N GLU A 117 -23.68 26.03 5.11
CA GLU A 117 -24.13 25.51 3.81
C GLU A 117 -23.21 25.99 2.67
N HIS A 118 -22.84 27.28 2.65
CA HIS A 118 -21.89 27.82 1.68
C HIS A 118 -20.49 27.21 1.81
N ALA A 119 -19.96 27.12 3.04
CA ALA A 119 -18.67 26.51 3.30
C ALA A 119 -18.65 25.02 2.89
N ARG A 120 -19.67 24.26 3.25
CA ARG A 120 -19.83 22.85 2.85
C ARG A 120 -19.88 22.70 1.33
N LYS A 121 -20.65 23.55 0.64
CA LYS A 121 -20.74 23.53 -0.82
C LYS A 121 -19.38 23.81 -1.48
N ALA A 122 -18.68 24.87 -1.04
CA ALA A 122 -17.39 25.24 -1.60
C ALA A 122 -16.31 24.17 -1.31
N ALA A 123 -16.31 23.57 -0.12
CA ALA A 123 -15.45 22.44 0.21
C ALA A 123 -15.76 21.20 -0.64
N GLY A 124 -17.05 20.92 -0.86
CA GLY A 124 -17.53 19.87 -1.75
C GLY A 124 -17.05 20.05 -3.19
N GLU A 125 -17.17 21.25 -3.73
CA GLU A 125 -16.69 21.59 -5.09
C GLU A 125 -15.17 21.42 -5.21
N ALA A 126 -14.40 21.84 -4.20
CA ALA A 126 -12.95 21.67 -4.18
C ALA A 126 -12.54 20.18 -4.11
N ALA A 127 -13.19 19.39 -3.25
CA ALA A 127 -12.95 17.95 -3.15
C ALA A 127 -13.32 17.22 -4.44
N ARG A 128 -14.49 17.51 -5.04
CA ARG A 128 -14.90 17.01 -6.36
C ARG A 128 -13.86 17.34 -7.44
N GLY A 129 -13.31 18.57 -7.43
CA GLY A 129 -12.26 18.98 -8.35
C GLY A 129 -10.98 18.14 -8.21
N GLY A 130 -10.60 17.79 -6.98
CA GLY A 130 -9.51 16.86 -6.68
C GLY A 130 -9.78 15.43 -7.13
N MET A 131 -10.97 14.92 -6.83
CA MET A 131 -11.39 13.58 -7.26
C MET A 131 -11.44 13.46 -8.78
N ALA A 132 -11.95 14.47 -9.48
CA ALA A 132 -11.94 14.50 -10.94
C ALA A 132 -10.52 14.52 -11.53
N ARG A 133 -9.52 15.08 -10.82
CA ARG A 133 -8.11 14.96 -11.24
C ARG A 133 -7.62 13.52 -11.11
N ILE A 134 -7.91 12.85 -10.00
CA ILE A 134 -7.58 11.43 -9.79
C ILE A 134 -8.23 10.56 -10.87
N ASP A 135 -9.52 10.77 -11.15
CA ASP A 135 -10.26 10.00 -12.15
C ASP A 135 -9.66 10.17 -13.55
N ARG A 136 -9.23 11.39 -13.91
CA ARG A 136 -8.52 11.65 -15.17
C ARG A 136 -7.16 10.95 -15.23
N ARG A 137 -6.41 10.93 -14.11
CA ARG A 137 -5.13 10.21 -14.03
C ARG A 137 -5.31 8.70 -14.17
N ARG A 138 -6.34 8.14 -13.55
CA ARG A 138 -6.71 6.73 -13.73
C ARG A 138 -7.05 6.42 -15.19
N ALA A 139 -7.94 7.19 -15.81
CA ALA A 139 -8.28 7.02 -17.22
C ALA A 139 -7.05 7.15 -18.14
N GLU A 140 -6.10 8.03 -17.81
CA GLU A 140 -4.83 8.14 -18.52
C GLU A 140 -3.98 6.87 -18.41
N ARG A 141 -3.90 6.24 -17.23
CA ARG A 141 -3.22 4.95 -17.04
C ARG A 141 -3.93 3.84 -17.79
N ASP A 142 -5.25 3.74 -17.68
CA ASP A 142 -6.04 2.67 -18.30
C ASP A 142 -5.89 2.69 -19.83
N ARG A 143 -5.88 3.88 -20.44
CA ARG A 143 -5.55 4.06 -21.86
C ARG A 143 -4.12 3.60 -22.19
N LEU A 144 -3.12 3.99 -21.39
CA LEU A 144 -1.73 3.56 -21.65
C LEU A 144 -1.56 2.06 -21.50
N LEU A 145 -2.23 1.41 -20.55
CA LEU A 145 -2.22 -0.05 -20.39
C LEU A 145 -2.87 -0.77 -21.58
N ALA A 146 -3.89 -0.16 -22.20
CA ALA A 146 -4.49 -0.68 -23.43
C ALA A 146 -3.58 -0.49 -24.66
N GLU A 147 -2.82 0.60 -24.72
CA GLU A 147 -1.89 0.90 -25.82
C GLU A 147 -0.56 0.14 -25.69
N LEU A 148 -0.09 -0.09 -24.47
CA LEU A 148 1.23 -0.65 -24.17
C LEU A 148 1.08 -2.00 -23.46
N PRO A 149 1.45 -3.12 -24.09
CA PRO A 149 1.32 -4.45 -23.49
C PRO A 149 2.08 -4.57 -22.17
N THR A 150 1.57 -5.44 -21.29
CA THR A 150 2.17 -5.77 -20.00
C THR A 150 2.20 -7.29 -19.80
N PRO A 151 3.21 -7.85 -19.10
CA PRO A 151 3.31 -9.30 -18.92
C PRO A 151 2.10 -9.93 -18.22
N ASP A 152 1.48 -9.22 -17.29
CA ASP A 152 0.30 -9.67 -16.54
C ASP A 152 -0.98 -9.71 -17.38
N ALA A 153 -1.02 -9.03 -18.52
CA ALA A 153 -2.12 -9.06 -19.48
C ALA A 153 -1.87 -10.02 -20.67
N ALA A 154 -0.74 -10.74 -20.69
CA ALA A 154 -0.44 -11.73 -21.73
C ALA A 154 -1.32 -12.99 -21.60
N ASP A 155 -1.35 -13.82 -22.65
CA ASP A 155 -2.00 -15.14 -22.63
C ASP A 155 -0.96 -16.24 -22.94
N PRO A 156 -0.54 -17.06 -21.95
CA PRO A 156 -0.90 -16.96 -20.53
C PRO A 156 -0.23 -15.75 -19.83
N PRO A 157 -0.80 -15.25 -18.72
CA PRO A 157 -0.25 -14.13 -17.98
C PRO A 157 1.08 -14.52 -17.33
N ARG A 158 2.03 -13.57 -17.29
CA ARG A 158 3.36 -13.75 -16.71
C ARG A 158 3.55 -12.83 -15.51
N PRO A 159 4.35 -13.25 -14.51
CA PRO A 159 4.64 -12.41 -13.35
C PRO A 159 5.33 -11.11 -13.76
N LEU A 160 4.97 -10.02 -13.08
CA LEU A 160 5.64 -8.74 -13.18
C LEU A 160 6.97 -8.79 -12.42
N VAL A 161 8.04 -8.35 -13.07
CA VAL A 161 9.35 -8.20 -12.44
C VAL A 161 9.41 -6.85 -11.72
N TYR A 162 9.47 -6.90 -10.40
CA TYR A 162 9.52 -5.74 -9.52
C TYR A 162 10.96 -5.49 -9.04
N LEU A 163 11.46 -4.28 -9.29
CA LEU A 163 12.83 -3.88 -8.97
C LEU A 163 12.85 -2.57 -8.17
N ILE A 164 13.85 -2.43 -7.30
CA ILE A 164 14.01 -1.29 -6.39
C ILE A 164 15.16 -0.35 -6.84
N VAL A 165 14.93 0.97 -6.75
CA VAL A 165 15.95 2.03 -6.81
C VAL A 165 15.90 2.92 -5.54
N ALA A 166 17.04 3.41 -5.08
CA ALA A 166 17.16 4.00 -3.73
C ALA A 166 18.45 4.80 -3.48
N THR A 167 18.76 5.83 -4.27
CA THR A 167 20.00 6.61 -4.06
C THR A 167 19.87 7.67 -2.96
N GLY A 168 18.68 8.22 -2.75
CA GLY A 168 18.48 9.44 -1.95
C GLY A 168 18.34 10.71 -2.79
N ASP A 169 18.76 10.68 -4.07
CA ASP A 169 18.58 11.77 -5.04
C ASP A 169 17.67 11.31 -6.17
N ILE A 170 16.51 11.97 -6.33
CA ILE A 170 15.55 11.62 -7.38
C ILE A 170 16.15 11.68 -8.78
N TYR A 171 17.12 12.57 -9.03
CA TYR A 171 17.75 12.73 -10.33
C TYR A 171 18.81 11.67 -10.61
N GLU A 172 19.28 10.97 -9.58
CA GLU A 172 20.11 9.76 -9.73
C GLU A 172 19.27 8.49 -9.80
N ASP A 173 18.12 8.47 -9.14
CA ASP A 173 17.16 7.36 -9.23
C ASP A 173 16.55 7.24 -10.62
N ILE A 174 16.22 8.37 -11.28
CA ILE A 174 15.59 8.39 -12.61
C ILE A 174 16.39 7.59 -13.66
N PRO A 175 17.69 7.86 -13.91
CA PRO A 175 18.44 7.11 -14.90
C PRO A 175 18.58 5.62 -14.51
N GLN A 176 18.63 5.30 -13.22
CA GLN A 176 18.66 3.90 -12.76
C GLN A 176 17.33 3.19 -12.98
N ALA A 177 16.21 3.86 -12.74
CA ALA A 177 14.87 3.37 -13.02
C ALA A 177 14.67 3.10 -14.51
N GLN A 178 15.10 4.02 -15.37
CA GLN A 178 15.05 3.85 -16.82
C GLN A 178 15.99 2.72 -17.28
N ALA A 179 17.18 2.58 -16.71
CA ALA A 179 18.08 1.47 -17.01
C ALA A 179 17.48 0.12 -16.61
N ALA A 180 16.93 0.02 -15.39
CA ALA A 180 16.21 -1.18 -14.93
C ALA A 180 15.02 -1.54 -15.83
N ALA A 181 14.27 -0.53 -16.29
CA ALA A 181 13.21 -0.72 -17.27
C ALA A 181 13.75 -1.25 -18.61
N ARG A 182 14.85 -0.71 -19.15
CA ARG A 182 15.45 -1.26 -20.37
C ARG A 182 15.88 -2.72 -20.17
N GLU A 183 16.35 -3.05 -18.97
CA GLU A 183 16.66 -4.40 -18.54
C GLU A 183 15.45 -5.22 -18.06
N GLY A 184 14.23 -4.87 -18.47
CA GLY A 184 13.08 -5.77 -18.32
C GLY A 184 12.41 -5.76 -16.95
N ALA A 185 12.68 -4.79 -16.08
CA ALA A 185 11.81 -4.54 -14.93
C ALA A 185 10.44 -4.01 -15.41
N ASP A 186 9.35 -4.56 -14.88
CA ASP A 186 7.96 -4.15 -15.19
C ASP A 186 7.40 -3.19 -14.14
N VAL A 187 7.94 -3.26 -12.92
CA VAL A 187 7.61 -2.37 -11.81
C VAL A 187 8.90 -1.80 -11.25
N VAL A 188 8.96 -0.49 -11.10
CA VAL A 188 10.05 0.21 -10.41
C VAL A 188 9.52 0.79 -9.11
N ALA A 189 10.18 0.48 -8.01
CA ALA A 189 9.90 1.04 -6.71
C ALA A 189 11.03 1.95 -6.24
N VAL A 190 10.67 3.15 -5.81
CA VAL A 190 11.63 4.07 -5.19
C VAL A 190 11.55 3.87 -3.67
N ILE A 191 12.63 3.40 -3.04
CA ILE A 191 12.68 3.30 -1.57
C ILE A 191 12.56 4.69 -0.99
N ARG A 192 11.58 4.85 -0.11
CA ARG A 192 11.46 6.08 0.66
C ARG A 192 12.63 6.23 1.64
N SER A 193 13.02 7.47 1.92
CA SER A 193 14.03 7.74 2.94
C SER A 193 13.72 7.07 4.28
N THR A 194 14.74 6.51 4.92
CA THR A 194 14.59 5.75 6.16
C THR A 194 13.94 6.62 7.24
N GLY A 195 12.92 6.08 7.90
CA GLY A 195 12.22 6.78 8.98
C GLY A 195 11.18 7.80 8.50
N GLN A 196 11.01 8.04 7.20
CA GLN A 196 10.01 9.00 6.70
C GLN A 196 8.58 8.69 7.18
N SER A 197 8.24 7.41 7.42
CA SER A 197 6.94 7.03 8.00
C SER A 197 6.65 7.64 9.37
N LEU A 198 7.68 8.12 10.08
CA LEU A 198 7.59 8.77 11.39
C LEU A 198 7.47 10.30 11.29
N LEU A 199 7.65 10.89 10.11
CA LEU A 199 7.38 12.30 9.90
C LEU A 199 5.86 12.52 9.85
N ASP A 200 5.36 13.46 10.65
CA ASP A 200 3.95 13.89 10.60
C ASP A 200 3.75 15.05 9.60
N PHE A 201 4.56 15.08 8.54
CA PHE A 201 4.38 15.93 7.37
C PHE A 201 5.00 15.25 6.15
N VAL A 202 4.53 15.64 4.96
CA VAL A 202 5.13 15.22 3.68
C VAL A 202 6.02 16.35 3.16
N PRO A 203 7.34 16.14 2.98
CA PRO A 203 8.23 17.15 2.40
C PRO A 203 7.75 17.59 1.01
N GLU A 204 8.03 18.85 0.66
CA GLU A 204 7.67 19.45 -0.62
C GLU A 204 8.89 19.60 -1.54
N GLY A 205 8.67 19.55 -2.85
CA GLY A 205 9.73 19.71 -3.85
C GLY A 205 10.55 18.44 -4.12
N ALA A 206 11.50 18.59 -5.04
CA ALA A 206 12.39 17.51 -5.45
C ALA A 206 13.50 17.32 -4.40
N THR A 207 13.89 16.08 -4.14
CA THR A 207 14.95 15.79 -3.15
C THR A 207 16.25 15.35 -3.80
N ARG A 208 17.35 15.98 -3.35
CA ARG A 208 18.73 15.70 -3.76
C ARG A 208 19.51 14.86 -2.75
N GLU A 209 18.94 14.70 -1.56
CA GLU A 209 19.56 13.99 -0.45
C GLU A 209 18.47 13.22 0.31
N GLY A 210 18.82 12.01 0.74
CA GLY A 210 17.94 11.13 1.50
C GLY A 210 18.74 9.96 2.05
N TYR A 211 18.53 9.63 3.33
CA TYR A 211 19.28 8.55 3.95
C TYR A 211 18.72 7.18 3.53
N ALA A 212 19.54 6.39 2.84
CA ALA A 212 19.24 5.05 2.34
C ALA A 212 17.97 4.95 1.45
N GLY A 213 17.55 6.08 0.87
CA GLY A 213 16.35 6.17 0.05
C GLY A 213 15.91 7.61 -0.16
N THR A 214 15.16 7.83 -1.23
CA THR A 214 14.70 9.14 -1.70
C THR A 214 13.37 9.48 -1.07
N TYR A 215 13.15 10.72 -0.64
CA TYR A 215 11.88 11.06 0.03
C TYR A 215 10.67 10.84 -0.88
N ALA A 216 9.58 10.33 -0.31
CA ALA A 216 8.27 10.37 -0.94
C ALA A 216 7.73 11.81 -0.89
N THR A 217 7.80 12.51 -2.02
CA THR A 217 7.22 13.85 -2.22
C THR A 217 6.38 13.86 -3.49
N ARG A 218 5.46 14.82 -3.58
CA ARG A 218 4.65 14.98 -4.80
C ARG A 218 5.51 15.21 -6.03
N GLU A 219 6.54 16.04 -5.91
CA GLU A 219 7.40 16.38 -7.03
C GLU A 219 8.26 15.19 -7.47
N ASN A 220 8.78 14.39 -6.52
CA ASN A 220 9.50 13.16 -6.86
C ASN A 220 8.61 12.15 -7.59
N PHE A 221 7.34 12.03 -7.18
CA PHE A 221 6.35 11.20 -7.88
C PHE A 221 6.16 11.66 -9.32
N ARG A 222 5.96 12.97 -9.52
CA ARG A 222 5.79 13.58 -10.85
C ARG A 222 7.00 13.36 -11.75
N LEU A 223 8.21 13.58 -11.22
CA LEU A 223 9.46 13.42 -11.96
C LEU A 223 9.69 11.96 -12.37
N MET A 224 9.56 11.02 -11.44
CA MET A 224 9.74 9.59 -11.73
C MET A 224 8.68 9.06 -12.69
N ARG A 225 7.39 9.43 -12.50
CA ARG A 225 6.30 9.02 -13.39
C ARG A 225 6.56 9.49 -14.83
N ALA A 226 6.99 10.73 -15.00
CA ALA A 226 7.32 11.27 -16.32
C ALA A 226 8.47 10.51 -16.99
N ALA A 227 9.54 10.21 -16.25
CA ALA A 227 10.68 9.43 -16.77
C ALA A 227 10.29 7.99 -17.14
N LEU A 228 9.41 7.36 -16.35
CA LEU A 228 8.90 6.02 -16.63
C LEU A 228 7.93 6.02 -17.82
N ASP A 229 7.16 7.09 -18.03
CA ASP A 229 6.31 7.23 -19.22
C ASP A 229 7.12 7.40 -20.50
N GLU A 230 8.26 8.09 -20.42
CA GLU A 230 9.20 8.22 -21.54
C GLU A 230 9.75 6.84 -21.93
N VAL A 231 10.34 6.12 -20.97
CA VAL A 231 10.92 4.79 -21.24
C VAL A 231 9.85 3.75 -21.60
N SER A 232 8.62 3.89 -21.07
CA SER A 232 7.51 3.00 -21.47
C SER A 232 7.17 3.13 -22.95
N ARG A 233 7.18 4.35 -23.49
CA ARG A 233 6.96 4.60 -24.93
C ARG A 233 8.15 4.14 -25.76
N GLU A 234 9.37 4.36 -25.28
CA GLU A 234 10.60 3.85 -25.90
C GLU A 234 10.56 2.33 -26.07
N LEU A 235 10.14 1.61 -25.02
CA LEU A 235 10.12 0.15 -24.99
C LEU A 235 8.86 -0.48 -25.59
N GLY A 236 7.81 0.32 -25.83
CA GLY A 236 6.51 -0.20 -26.26
C GLY A 236 5.82 -1.09 -25.21
N ARG A 237 6.08 -0.88 -23.92
CA ARG A 237 5.44 -1.59 -22.79
C ARG A 237 5.30 -0.67 -21.59
N TYR A 238 4.25 -0.85 -20.78
CA TYR A 238 4.01 0.04 -19.64
C TYR A 238 4.83 -0.36 -18.41
N VAL A 239 5.64 0.57 -17.89
CA VAL A 239 6.39 0.38 -16.64
C VAL A 239 5.65 1.04 -15.48
N ARG A 240 5.36 0.24 -14.46
CA ARG A 240 4.61 0.67 -13.28
C ARG A 240 5.52 1.32 -12.24
N LEU A 241 5.03 2.37 -11.58
CA LEU A 241 5.70 3.08 -10.49
C LEU A 241 5.10 2.68 -9.14
N THR A 242 5.98 2.35 -8.20
CA THR A 242 5.63 2.03 -6.81
C THR A 242 6.30 2.95 -5.81
N ASN A 243 5.57 3.29 -4.74
CA ASN A 243 6.14 3.93 -3.55
C ASN A 243 5.42 3.46 -2.26
N TYR A 244 5.63 4.12 -1.13
CA TYR A 244 5.21 3.69 0.20
C TYR A 244 4.24 4.70 0.82
N ALA A 245 3.03 4.25 1.19
CA ALA A 245 2.06 5.08 1.89
C ALA A 245 2.20 4.96 3.42
N SER A 246 2.45 3.76 3.95
CA SER A 246 2.30 3.49 5.40
C SER A 246 3.11 4.43 6.31
N GLY A 247 2.49 5.09 7.28
CA GLY A 247 3.14 6.04 8.19
C GLY A 247 2.14 7.06 8.73
N LEU A 248 2.61 8.08 9.45
CA LEU A 248 1.74 9.14 9.99
C LEU A 248 1.04 9.97 8.90
N CYS A 249 1.63 10.06 7.70
CA CYS A 249 1.07 10.79 6.56
C CYS A 249 0.41 9.89 5.50
N MET A 250 -0.07 8.69 5.88
CA MET A 250 -0.59 7.72 4.92
C MET A 250 -1.75 8.26 4.05
N PRO A 251 -2.76 8.98 4.60
CA PRO A 251 -3.79 9.68 3.81
C PRO A 251 -3.20 10.68 2.79
N GLU A 252 -2.28 11.53 3.23
CA GLU A 252 -1.69 12.57 2.39
C GLU A 252 -0.89 11.98 1.23
N ILE A 253 -0.02 11.00 1.52
CA ILE A 253 0.79 10.33 0.49
C ILE A 253 -0.10 9.59 -0.50
N ALA A 254 -1.19 8.94 -0.04
CA ALA A 254 -2.14 8.28 -0.94
C ALA A 254 -2.84 9.28 -1.87
N THR A 255 -3.26 10.44 -1.36
CA THR A 255 -3.83 11.52 -2.18
C THR A 255 -2.84 12.02 -3.21
N LEU A 256 -1.59 12.28 -2.81
CA LEU A 256 -0.53 12.72 -3.74
C LEU A 256 -0.22 11.67 -4.80
N ALA A 257 -0.16 10.38 -4.41
CA ALA A 257 0.04 9.26 -5.33
C ALA A 257 -1.09 9.15 -6.37
N GLY A 258 -2.34 9.35 -5.96
CA GLY A 258 -3.48 9.38 -6.89
C GLY A 258 -3.44 10.57 -7.85
N LEU A 259 -3.02 11.75 -7.38
CA LEU A 259 -2.89 12.97 -8.21
C LEU A 259 -1.73 12.88 -9.23
N GLU A 260 -0.66 12.16 -8.89
CA GLU A 260 0.53 11.97 -9.73
C GLU A 260 0.57 10.61 -10.45
N ARG A 261 -0.51 9.82 -10.38
CA ARG A 261 -0.68 8.57 -11.13
C ARG A 261 0.41 7.54 -10.84
N LEU A 262 0.60 7.21 -9.57
CA LEU A 262 1.31 5.99 -9.20
C LEU A 262 0.44 4.76 -9.52
N ASP A 263 1.08 3.60 -9.65
CA ASP A 263 0.42 2.36 -10.05
C ASP A 263 0.26 1.40 -8.88
N MET A 264 1.28 1.34 -8.01
CA MET A 264 1.23 0.54 -6.80
C MET A 264 1.71 1.33 -5.59
N MET A 265 1.21 0.98 -4.40
CA MET A 265 1.59 1.64 -3.15
C MET A 265 1.67 0.63 -2.00
N LEU A 266 2.76 0.63 -1.24
CA LEU A 266 2.81 -0.14 0.00
C LEU A 266 1.84 0.47 1.01
N ASN A 267 0.81 -0.29 1.36
CA ASN A 267 -0.30 0.13 2.21
C ASN A 267 -0.79 -1.06 3.04
N ASP A 268 -0.14 -1.25 4.19
CA ASP A 268 -0.37 -2.36 5.11
C ASP A 268 -0.97 -1.86 6.42
N CYS A 269 -1.96 -2.60 6.96
CA CYS A 269 -2.69 -2.18 8.15
C CYS A 269 -1.90 -2.31 9.46
N MET A 270 -0.83 -3.11 9.47
CA MET A 270 -0.07 -3.45 10.68
C MET A 270 1.36 -2.90 10.68
N TYR A 271 1.92 -2.57 9.51
CA TYR A 271 3.30 -2.11 9.38
C TYR A 271 3.63 -0.95 10.33
N GLY A 272 2.77 0.08 10.34
CA GLY A 272 2.96 1.27 11.18
C GLY A 272 2.91 0.94 12.68
N ILE A 273 2.04 0.01 13.05
CA ILE A 273 1.81 -0.42 14.42
C ILE A 273 3.02 -1.21 14.93
N ILE A 274 3.35 -2.30 14.25
CA ILE A 274 4.34 -3.27 14.75
C ILE A 274 5.75 -2.70 14.62
N PHE A 275 6.12 -2.18 13.45
CA PHE A 275 7.52 -1.88 13.11
C PHE A 275 7.90 -0.41 13.28
N ARG A 276 6.92 0.49 13.41
CA ARG A 276 7.18 1.93 13.60
C ARG A 276 6.63 2.50 14.90
N ASP A 277 5.91 1.69 15.68
CA ASP A 277 5.35 2.11 16.95
C ASP A 277 4.48 3.37 16.78
N ILE A 278 3.71 3.38 15.69
CA ILE A 278 2.62 4.34 15.45
C ILE A 278 1.38 3.80 16.16
N ASN A 279 0.60 4.68 16.77
CA ASN A 279 -0.59 4.29 17.51
C ASN A 279 -1.55 3.41 16.65
N PRO A 280 -2.09 2.30 17.20
CA PRO A 280 -3.01 1.43 16.47
C PRO A 280 -4.25 2.15 15.93
N ARG A 281 -4.90 3.00 16.75
CA ARG A 281 -6.11 3.72 16.34
C ARG A 281 -5.82 4.68 15.19
N ARG A 282 -4.75 5.48 15.35
CA ARG A 282 -4.23 6.37 14.29
C ARG A 282 -4.02 5.61 12.98
N THR A 283 -3.30 4.49 13.03
CA THR A 283 -2.99 3.68 11.85
C THR A 283 -4.25 3.16 11.16
N PHE A 284 -5.21 2.62 11.92
CA PHE A 284 -6.45 2.06 11.35
C PHE A 284 -7.40 3.11 10.76
N ILE A 285 -7.42 4.34 11.29
CA ILE A 285 -8.21 5.43 10.71
C ILE A 285 -7.54 5.93 9.42
N ASP A 286 -6.23 6.15 9.48
CA ASP A 286 -5.41 6.62 8.34
C ASP A 286 -5.46 5.64 7.16
N GLN A 287 -5.34 4.34 7.43
CA GLN A 287 -5.35 3.31 6.39
C GLN A 287 -6.68 3.30 5.63
N ARG A 288 -7.82 3.48 6.32
CA ARG A 288 -9.13 3.40 5.68
C ARG A 288 -9.24 4.45 4.58
N PHE A 289 -8.99 5.71 4.93
CA PHE A 289 -9.05 6.81 3.96
C PHE A 289 -8.03 6.63 2.83
N SER A 290 -6.80 6.24 3.16
CA SER A 290 -5.77 6.02 2.15
C SER A 290 -6.15 4.92 1.14
N ARG A 291 -6.80 3.85 1.59
CA ARG A 291 -7.28 2.75 0.72
C ARG A 291 -8.47 3.15 -0.12
N GLN A 292 -9.38 3.98 0.39
CA GLN A 292 -10.45 4.55 -0.41
C GLN A 292 -9.91 5.41 -1.57
N ILE A 293 -8.88 6.21 -1.29
CA ILE A 293 -8.17 6.95 -2.35
C ILE A 293 -7.51 6.00 -3.35
N HIS A 294 -6.83 4.95 -2.89
CA HIS A 294 -6.21 3.96 -3.78
C HIS A 294 -7.24 3.22 -4.66
N ALA A 295 -8.39 2.85 -4.08
CA ALA A 295 -9.51 2.26 -4.80
C ALA A 295 -9.96 3.15 -5.96
N ARG A 296 -10.30 4.42 -5.68
CA ARG A 296 -10.70 5.38 -6.71
C ARG A 296 -9.61 5.61 -7.75
N ALA A 297 -8.37 5.74 -7.32
CA ALA A 297 -7.22 5.94 -8.19
C ALA A 297 -6.85 4.69 -9.02
N GLY A 298 -7.45 3.52 -8.76
CA GLY A 298 -7.10 2.26 -9.40
C GLY A 298 -5.66 1.79 -9.09
N ILE A 299 -5.14 2.18 -7.93
CA ILE A 299 -3.80 1.80 -7.46
C ILE A 299 -3.87 0.39 -6.86
N VAL A 300 -2.91 -0.47 -7.21
CA VAL A 300 -2.72 -1.78 -6.55
C VAL A 300 -1.98 -1.56 -5.23
N ILE A 301 -2.57 -1.93 -4.11
CA ILE A 301 -1.84 -1.88 -2.83
C ILE A 301 -0.85 -3.05 -2.73
N ASN A 302 0.25 -2.85 -2.02
CA ASN A 302 1.11 -3.94 -1.59
C ASN A 302 1.10 -4.01 -0.05
N THR A 303 0.83 -5.18 0.51
CA THR A 303 0.88 -5.40 1.96
C THR A 303 2.27 -5.89 2.39
N GLY A 304 2.55 -5.85 3.70
CA GLY A 304 3.90 -5.91 4.25
C GLY A 304 4.20 -7.18 5.05
N GLU A 305 3.67 -8.33 4.64
CA GLU A 305 3.77 -9.57 5.40
C GLU A 305 5.20 -10.15 5.54
N ASP A 306 6.13 -9.73 4.69
CA ASP A 306 7.57 -10.00 4.82
C ASP A 306 8.10 -9.61 6.21
N ASN A 307 7.61 -8.51 6.77
CA ASN A 307 8.11 -7.98 8.04
C ASN A 307 7.81 -8.92 9.24
N TYR A 308 6.75 -9.75 9.15
CA TYR A 308 6.49 -10.77 10.17
C TYR A 308 7.53 -11.91 10.11
N LEU A 309 8.01 -12.23 8.91
CA LEU A 309 8.90 -13.36 8.67
C LEU A 309 10.38 -13.02 8.91
N THR A 310 10.75 -11.75 8.75
CA THR A 310 12.12 -11.30 9.05
C THR A 310 12.40 -11.23 10.56
N THR A 311 11.37 -11.05 11.38
CA THR A 311 11.49 -10.92 12.85
C THR A 311 11.16 -12.18 13.63
N ALA A 312 10.30 -13.07 13.09
CA ALA A 312 9.95 -14.35 13.69
C ALA A 312 10.60 -15.54 12.94
N ASP A 313 10.40 -16.76 13.42
CA ASP A 313 10.67 -17.95 12.62
C ASP A 313 9.60 -18.10 11.54
N ALA A 314 10.01 -18.22 10.27
CA ALA A 314 9.08 -18.22 9.14
C ALA A 314 8.20 -19.48 9.07
N VAL A 315 8.65 -20.61 9.63
CA VAL A 315 7.84 -21.83 9.72
C VAL A 315 6.73 -21.61 10.74
N ASP A 316 7.08 -21.12 11.93
CA ASP A 316 6.09 -20.93 13.00
C ASP A 316 5.14 -19.76 12.72
N ALA A 317 5.60 -18.68 12.09
CA ALA A 317 4.82 -17.48 11.84
C ALA A 317 3.90 -17.55 10.60
N ALA A 318 3.91 -18.65 9.85
CA ALA A 318 3.17 -18.78 8.59
C ALA A 318 1.65 -18.49 8.74
N HIS A 319 1.05 -18.93 9.84
CA HIS A 319 -0.37 -18.66 10.11
C HIS A 319 -0.63 -17.18 10.42
N THR A 320 0.31 -16.47 11.05
CA THR A 320 0.20 -15.02 11.28
C THR A 320 0.19 -14.24 9.96
N VAL A 321 0.98 -14.69 8.97
CA VAL A 321 0.98 -14.11 7.61
C VAL A 321 -0.39 -14.27 6.95
N VAL A 322 -0.98 -15.47 6.98
CA VAL A 322 -2.32 -15.71 6.42
C VAL A 322 -3.40 -14.89 7.14
N VAL A 323 -3.32 -14.75 8.46
CA VAL A 323 -4.23 -13.87 9.22
C VAL A 323 -4.08 -12.41 8.80
N SER A 324 -2.86 -11.90 8.63
CA SER A 324 -2.61 -10.55 8.12
C SER A 324 -3.20 -10.34 6.73
N GLN A 325 -3.02 -11.30 5.83
CA GLN A 325 -3.57 -11.25 4.47
C GLN A 325 -5.11 -11.19 4.47
N LEU A 326 -5.77 -12.03 5.28
CA LEU A 326 -7.24 -12.06 5.40
C LEU A 326 -7.79 -10.76 6.02
N LEU A 327 -7.09 -10.17 6.99
CA LEU A 327 -7.46 -8.87 7.56
C LEU A 327 -7.28 -7.75 6.53
N ASN A 328 -6.16 -7.74 5.80
CA ASN A 328 -5.91 -6.77 4.73
C ASN A 328 -6.92 -6.91 3.57
N GLU A 329 -7.31 -8.13 3.18
CA GLU A 329 -8.39 -8.40 2.22
C GLU A 329 -9.69 -7.74 2.70
N ARG A 330 -10.10 -8.01 3.95
CA ARG A 330 -11.33 -7.44 4.51
C ARG A 330 -11.30 -5.91 4.62
N PHE A 331 -10.23 -5.33 5.13
CA PHE A 331 -10.11 -3.87 5.23
C PHE A 331 -10.05 -3.22 3.84
N GLY A 332 -9.41 -3.88 2.87
CA GLY A 332 -9.35 -3.39 1.51
C GLY A 332 -10.72 -3.38 0.83
N HIS A 333 -11.48 -4.47 0.93
CA HIS A 333 -12.86 -4.53 0.42
C HIS A 333 -13.78 -3.50 1.08
N GLU A 334 -13.66 -3.28 2.39
CA GLU A 334 -14.46 -2.23 3.07
C GLU A 334 -14.14 -0.82 2.54
N ALA A 335 -12.88 -0.56 2.21
CA ALA A 335 -12.44 0.69 1.62
C ALA A 335 -12.71 0.78 0.10
N GLY A 336 -13.34 -0.22 -0.50
CA GLY A 336 -13.71 -0.23 -1.92
C GLY A 336 -12.64 -0.74 -2.88
N LEU A 337 -11.55 -1.35 -2.41
CA LEU A 337 -10.57 -2.02 -3.27
C LEU A 337 -11.18 -3.30 -3.85
N ALA A 338 -10.99 -3.54 -5.16
CA ALA A 338 -11.27 -4.82 -5.79
C ALA A 338 -10.12 -5.83 -5.55
N ASP A 339 -10.37 -7.12 -5.75
CA ASP A 339 -9.34 -8.18 -5.64
C ASP A 339 -8.10 -7.89 -6.51
N ALA A 340 -8.33 -7.39 -7.73
CA ALA A 340 -7.26 -6.99 -8.66
C ALA A 340 -6.39 -5.82 -8.16
N GLN A 341 -6.78 -5.15 -7.07
CA GLN A 341 -6.00 -4.12 -6.39
C GLN A 341 -5.37 -4.59 -5.09
N LEU A 342 -5.61 -5.82 -4.64
CA LEU A 342 -5.06 -6.37 -3.41
C LEU A 342 -3.77 -7.14 -3.71
N GLY A 343 -2.65 -6.43 -3.87
CA GLY A 343 -1.34 -7.07 -3.98
C GLY A 343 -0.84 -7.61 -2.65
N LEU A 344 -1.50 -8.65 -2.14
CA LEU A 344 -1.21 -9.27 -0.85
C LEU A 344 0.20 -9.88 -0.86
N GLY A 345 0.97 -9.55 0.17
CA GLY A 345 2.37 -9.92 0.32
C GLY A 345 2.57 -11.28 0.99
N HIS A 346 3.67 -11.94 0.64
CA HIS A 346 4.30 -13.05 1.37
C HIS A 346 5.76 -13.18 0.91
N ALA A 347 6.59 -13.95 1.63
CA ALA A 347 8.03 -14.00 1.36
C ALA A 347 8.62 -15.41 1.47
N PHE A 348 9.75 -15.62 0.79
CA PHE A 348 10.60 -16.80 0.89
C PHE A 348 11.64 -16.57 1.99
N GLU A 349 11.32 -16.92 3.23
CA GLU A 349 12.12 -16.56 4.41
C GLU A 349 12.38 -17.73 5.37
N ILE A 350 12.04 -18.97 4.98
CA ILE A 350 12.39 -20.17 5.73
C ILE A 350 13.89 -20.38 5.65
N ASN A 351 14.51 -20.61 6.81
CA ASN A 351 15.95 -20.85 6.91
C ASN A 351 16.37 -21.97 5.94
N PRO A 352 17.26 -21.70 4.97
CA PRO A 352 17.66 -22.69 3.95
C PRO A 352 18.39 -23.89 4.55
N ALA A 353 18.92 -23.79 5.77
CA ALA A 353 19.54 -24.91 6.48
C ALA A 353 18.53 -25.94 7.03
N ILE A 354 17.24 -25.61 7.08
CA ILE A 354 16.19 -26.56 7.46
C ILE A 354 16.05 -27.61 6.34
N PRO A 355 16.12 -28.91 6.65
CA PRO A 355 15.89 -29.96 5.66
C PRO A 355 14.53 -29.79 4.98
N GLU A 356 14.49 -29.95 3.66
CA GLU A 356 13.27 -29.81 2.86
C GLU A 356 12.60 -28.41 2.92
N SER A 357 13.35 -27.36 3.32
CA SER A 357 12.88 -25.97 3.41
C SER A 357 12.13 -25.49 2.16
N PHE A 358 12.67 -25.77 0.97
CA PHE A 358 12.03 -25.40 -0.30
C PHE A 358 10.60 -25.97 -0.46
N ARG A 359 10.35 -27.17 0.05
CA ARG A 359 9.00 -27.77 -0.03
C ARG A 359 8.02 -27.10 0.94
N LEU A 360 8.50 -26.56 2.07
CA LEU A 360 7.69 -25.75 2.97
C LEU A 360 7.33 -24.41 2.31
N GLU A 361 8.30 -23.78 1.64
CA GLU A 361 8.09 -22.55 0.86
C GLU A 361 7.03 -22.75 -0.23
N LEU A 362 7.13 -23.84 -1.00
CA LEU A 362 6.13 -24.19 -1.99
C LEU A 362 4.74 -24.42 -1.39
N ALA A 363 4.65 -25.06 -0.22
CA ALA A 363 3.37 -25.28 0.45
C ALA A 363 2.72 -23.95 0.85
N HIS A 364 3.51 -23.02 1.39
CA HIS A 364 3.04 -21.70 1.80
C HIS A 364 2.65 -20.84 0.59
N ALA A 365 3.50 -20.78 -0.44
CA ALA A 365 3.22 -19.98 -1.63
C ALA A 365 2.00 -20.48 -2.40
N GLN A 366 1.84 -21.81 -2.53
CA GLN A 366 0.65 -22.41 -3.15
C GLN A 366 -0.62 -22.19 -2.31
N LEU A 367 -0.52 -22.21 -0.97
CA LEU A 367 -1.64 -21.89 -0.08
C LEU A 367 -2.15 -20.47 -0.33
N VAL A 368 -1.25 -19.49 -0.36
CA VAL A 368 -1.62 -18.07 -0.60
C VAL A 368 -2.27 -17.92 -1.98
N ARG A 369 -1.71 -18.56 -3.03
CA ARG A 369 -2.30 -18.55 -4.38
C ARG A 369 -3.74 -19.02 -4.41
N GLU A 370 -4.04 -20.13 -3.74
CA GLU A 370 -5.38 -20.72 -3.72
C GLU A 370 -6.35 -19.98 -2.78
N LEU A 371 -5.86 -19.36 -1.71
CA LEU A 371 -6.68 -18.54 -0.84
C LEU A 371 -7.18 -17.28 -1.55
N PHE A 372 -6.33 -16.63 -2.36
CA PHE A 372 -6.63 -15.34 -2.98
C PHE A 372 -6.54 -15.40 -4.51
N PRO A 373 -7.38 -16.16 -5.22
CA PRO A 373 -7.23 -16.40 -6.66
C PRO A 373 -7.39 -15.14 -7.54
N GLY A 374 -8.10 -14.10 -7.06
CA GLY A 374 -8.28 -12.85 -7.79
C GLY A 374 -7.22 -11.77 -7.51
N ALA A 375 -6.35 -12.01 -6.53
CA ALA A 375 -5.35 -11.04 -6.07
C ALA A 375 -4.05 -11.10 -6.91
N PRO A 376 -3.44 -9.95 -7.27
CA PRO A 376 -2.10 -9.90 -7.87
C PRO A 376 -1.03 -10.06 -6.79
N LEU A 377 -0.86 -11.28 -6.28
CA LEU A 377 0.02 -11.60 -5.15
C LEU A 377 1.47 -11.12 -5.36
N LYS A 378 2.03 -10.52 -4.31
CA LYS A 378 3.40 -10.02 -4.27
C LYS A 378 4.28 -10.97 -3.48
N TYR A 379 5.19 -11.64 -4.18
CA TYR A 379 6.15 -12.55 -3.59
C TYR A 379 7.52 -11.89 -3.42
N MET A 380 8.04 -11.94 -2.20
CA MET A 380 9.24 -11.22 -1.78
C MET A 380 10.40 -12.18 -1.50
N PRO A 381 11.64 -11.76 -1.81
CA PRO A 381 12.82 -12.61 -1.77
C PRO A 381 13.30 -12.84 -0.32
N PRO A 382 14.21 -13.80 -0.10
CA PRO A 382 14.89 -13.95 1.17
C PRO A 382 15.76 -12.74 1.50
N THR A 383 15.74 -12.32 2.75
CA THR A 383 16.59 -11.25 3.28
C THR A 383 17.30 -11.68 4.55
N LYS A 384 16.59 -12.31 5.49
CA LYS A 384 17.11 -12.69 6.81
C LYS A 384 18.28 -13.68 6.73
N HIS A 385 18.23 -14.56 5.73
CA HIS A 385 19.20 -15.64 5.55
C HIS A 385 20.23 -15.35 4.45
N MET A 386 20.19 -14.15 3.86
CA MET A 386 21.21 -13.69 2.92
C MET A 386 22.48 -13.31 3.69
N THR A 387 23.63 -13.77 3.18
CA THR A 387 24.94 -13.58 3.82
C THR A 387 25.93 -12.94 2.86
N GLY A 388 27.18 -12.74 3.28
CA GLY A 388 28.25 -12.27 2.39
C GLY A 388 28.64 -13.26 1.28
N ASN A 389 28.11 -14.49 1.28
CA ASN A 389 28.33 -15.45 0.20
C ASN A 389 27.36 -15.20 -0.95
N ILE A 390 27.74 -14.31 -1.87
CA ILE A 390 26.93 -13.93 -3.03
C ILE A 390 26.57 -15.13 -3.92
N PHE A 391 27.40 -16.18 -3.99
CA PHE A 391 27.09 -17.36 -4.81
C PHE A 391 25.95 -18.19 -4.22
N ALA A 392 25.93 -18.32 -2.89
CA ALA A 392 24.83 -18.97 -2.19
C ALA A 392 23.55 -18.12 -2.27
N GLY A 393 23.66 -16.80 -2.12
CA GLY A 393 22.54 -15.87 -2.27
C GLY A 393 21.91 -15.94 -3.67
N TYR A 394 22.73 -15.88 -4.72
CA TYR A 394 22.27 -15.97 -6.10
C TYR A 394 21.56 -17.31 -6.41
N LEU A 395 22.05 -18.42 -5.85
CA LEU A 395 21.39 -19.71 -5.94
C LEU A 395 20.05 -19.73 -5.19
N LEU A 396 20.01 -19.14 -3.99
CA LEU A 396 18.79 -19.05 -3.19
C LEU A 396 17.71 -18.22 -3.91
N ASP A 397 18.11 -17.10 -4.51
CA ASP A 397 17.24 -16.26 -5.35
C ASP A 397 16.67 -17.03 -6.55
N ALA A 398 17.45 -17.94 -7.15
CA ALA A 398 16.95 -18.80 -8.23
C ALA A 398 15.84 -19.76 -7.75
N PHE A 399 15.96 -20.33 -6.54
CA PHE A 399 14.91 -21.14 -5.93
C PHE A 399 13.69 -20.31 -5.55
N PHE A 400 13.88 -19.09 -5.04
CA PHE A 400 12.80 -18.13 -4.82
C PHE A 400 12.02 -17.85 -6.13
N ASN A 401 12.73 -17.52 -7.21
CA ASN A 401 12.15 -17.30 -8.53
C ASN A 401 11.38 -18.54 -9.01
N LEU A 402 11.93 -19.74 -8.79
CA LEU A 402 11.29 -21.00 -9.15
C LEU A 402 9.99 -21.20 -8.38
N ALA A 403 9.97 -20.97 -7.06
CA ALA A 403 8.75 -21.05 -6.27
C ALA A 403 7.69 -20.05 -6.75
N GLY A 404 8.09 -18.82 -7.07
CA GLY A 404 7.21 -17.79 -7.61
C GLY A 404 6.54 -18.20 -8.92
N VAL A 405 7.33 -18.67 -9.88
CA VAL A 405 6.84 -19.15 -11.19
C VAL A 405 5.98 -20.41 -11.04
N LEU A 406 6.45 -21.39 -10.26
CA LEU A 406 5.79 -22.70 -10.09
C LEU A 406 4.40 -22.60 -9.44
N THR A 407 4.22 -21.62 -8.56
CA THR A 407 2.96 -21.40 -7.82
C THR A 407 2.09 -20.27 -8.40
N GLY A 408 2.51 -19.65 -9.52
CA GLY A 408 1.71 -18.64 -10.22
C GLY A 408 1.55 -17.32 -9.46
N GLN A 409 2.64 -16.85 -8.84
CA GLN A 409 2.68 -15.52 -8.22
C GLN A 409 2.63 -14.42 -9.29
N SER A 410 2.02 -13.28 -8.98
CA SER A 410 1.73 -12.24 -9.99
C SER A 410 2.77 -11.13 -10.03
N ILE A 411 3.41 -10.82 -8.90
CA ILE A 411 4.45 -9.80 -8.78
C ILE A 411 5.64 -10.43 -8.06
N ILE A 412 6.79 -10.50 -8.70
CA ILE A 412 8.03 -11.04 -8.13
C ILE A 412 8.96 -9.87 -7.83
N LEU A 413 9.15 -9.58 -6.55
CA LEU A 413 10.22 -8.66 -6.12
C LEU A 413 11.53 -9.42 -6.21
N ILE A 414 12.40 -9.03 -7.13
CA ILE A 414 13.63 -9.79 -7.38
C ILE A 414 14.58 -9.67 -6.18
N GLY A 415 15.11 -10.81 -5.76
CA GLY A 415 16.17 -10.87 -4.76
C GLY A 415 17.49 -10.37 -5.29
N MET A 416 18.34 -9.93 -4.37
CA MET A 416 19.66 -9.42 -4.68
C MET A 416 20.66 -10.32 -3.96
N MET A 417 21.61 -10.90 -4.70
CA MET A 417 22.66 -11.70 -4.07
C MET A 417 23.55 -10.91 -3.11
N THR A 418 23.47 -9.57 -3.16
CA THR A 418 24.15 -8.61 -2.30
C THR A 418 23.27 -8.04 -1.17
N GLU A 419 22.05 -8.57 -0.97
CA GLU A 419 21.08 -8.09 0.03
C GLU A 419 21.69 -7.93 1.44
N GLY A 420 22.46 -8.92 1.88
CA GLY A 420 23.13 -8.88 3.20
C GLY A 420 24.39 -8.01 3.26
N ILE A 421 24.68 -7.21 2.23
CA ILE A 421 25.95 -6.50 2.06
C ILE A 421 25.73 -5.00 1.82
N HIS A 422 25.02 -4.61 0.76
CA HIS A 422 24.82 -3.20 0.38
C HIS A 422 23.61 -3.01 -0.53
N THR A 423 23.17 -1.75 -0.68
CA THR A 423 22.20 -1.38 -1.71
C THR A 423 22.71 -1.83 -3.09
N PRO A 424 21.86 -2.43 -3.95
CA PRO A 424 22.31 -3.04 -5.20
C PRO A 424 23.01 -2.05 -6.14
N TRP A 425 24.12 -2.49 -6.73
CA TRP A 425 24.76 -1.79 -7.84
C TRP A 425 24.08 -2.12 -9.17
N LEU A 426 24.55 -1.50 -10.26
CA LEU A 426 24.06 -1.81 -11.60
C LEU A 426 24.30 -3.28 -11.98
N SER A 427 25.47 -3.84 -11.66
CA SER A 427 25.80 -5.25 -11.92
C SER A 427 24.88 -6.22 -11.16
N ASP A 428 24.54 -5.88 -9.93
CA ASP A 428 23.72 -6.75 -9.07
C ASP A 428 22.31 -6.85 -9.62
N ARG A 429 21.75 -5.71 -10.03
CA ARG A 429 20.45 -5.64 -10.70
C ARG A 429 20.45 -6.41 -12.01
N ASP A 430 21.48 -6.25 -12.83
CA ASP A 430 21.60 -6.94 -14.12
C ASP A 430 21.62 -8.46 -13.93
N LEU A 431 22.43 -8.96 -13.00
CA LEU A 431 22.51 -10.38 -12.67
C LEU A 431 21.20 -10.90 -12.05
N ALA A 432 20.54 -10.14 -11.17
CA ALA A 432 19.23 -10.51 -10.62
C ALA A 432 18.16 -10.61 -11.72
N LEU A 433 18.19 -9.70 -12.70
CA LEU A 433 17.32 -9.72 -13.87
C LEU A 433 17.63 -10.91 -14.79
N GLU A 434 18.90 -11.23 -15.00
CA GLU A 434 19.31 -12.45 -15.73
C GLU A 434 18.77 -13.71 -15.05
N ASN A 435 18.89 -13.81 -13.73
CA ASN A 435 18.41 -14.94 -12.93
C ASN A 435 16.90 -15.16 -13.09
N VAL A 436 16.08 -14.13 -12.85
CA VAL A 436 14.62 -14.26 -12.94
C VAL A 436 14.16 -14.54 -14.38
N ARG A 437 14.83 -13.94 -15.39
CA ARG A 437 14.55 -14.22 -16.81
C ARG A 437 14.85 -15.69 -17.12
N TYR A 438 16.01 -16.19 -16.72
CA TYR A 438 16.41 -17.59 -16.93
C TYR A 438 15.38 -18.56 -16.33
N VAL A 439 15.04 -18.39 -15.05
CA VAL A 439 14.09 -19.28 -14.36
C VAL A 439 12.70 -19.21 -14.99
N ARG A 440 12.21 -18.00 -15.31
CA ARG A 440 10.92 -17.83 -15.99
C ARG A 440 10.90 -18.52 -17.35
N ASP A 441 11.94 -18.34 -18.16
CA ASP A 441 11.97 -18.87 -19.53
C ASP A 441 12.17 -20.39 -19.53
N ALA A 442 12.93 -20.94 -18.57
CA ALA A 442 13.18 -22.37 -18.42
C ALA A 442 12.03 -23.13 -17.73
N CYS A 443 11.33 -22.48 -16.78
CA CYS A 443 10.35 -23.14 -15.90
C CYS A 443 8.93 -22.55 -15.97
N GLY A 444 8.66 -21.59 -16.87
CA GLY A 444 7.37 -20.89 -16.95
C GLY A 444 6.14 -21.79 -17.09
N GLY A 445 6.27 -22.90 -17.84
CA GLY A 445 5.21 -23.90 -18.00
C GLY A 445 5.15 -24.95 -16.90
N LEU A 446 6.14 -25.01 -15.99
CA LEU A 446 6.24 -26.07 -14.98
C LEU A 446 5.05 -26.06 -14.00
N ALA A 447 4.40 -24.90 -13.85
CA ALA A 447 3.18 -24.77 -13.06
C ALA A 447 2.05 -25.69 -13.58
N GLU A 448 1.97 -25.99 -14.87
CA GLU A 448 0.94 -26.88 -15.43
C GLU A 448 1.17 -28.35 -15.05
N ASP A 449 2.44 -28.79 -15.11
CA ASP A 449 2.84 -30.17 -14.78
C ASP A 449 2.92 -30.42 -13.28
N PHE A 450 3.04 -29.36 -12.48
CA PHE A 450 3.19 -29.47 -11.04
C PHE A 450 1.87 -29.72 -10.32
N MET A 451 1.72 -30.97 -9.87
CA MET A 451 0.62 -31.41 -9.00
C MET A 451 1.18 -31.99 -7.68
N PRO A 452 0.97 -31.33 -6.53
CA PRO A 452 1.27 -31.92 -5.23
C PRO A 452 0.53 -33.25 -5.06
N ARG A 453 1.22 -34.26 -4.55
CA ARG A 453 0.57 -35.54 -4.23
C ARG A 453 -0.58 -35.31 -3.24
N PRO A 454 -1.79 -35.84 -3.47
CA PRO A 454 -2.85 -35.85 -2.46
C PRO A 454 -2.33 -36.40 -1.13
N ASP A 455 -2.67 -35.73 -0.03
CA ASP A 455 -2.18 -36.04 1.32
C ASP A 455 -0.64 -36.05 1.47
N GLY A 456 0.08 -35.53 0.49
CA GLY A 456 1.52 -35.30 0.56
C GLY A 456 1.87 -34.15 1.50
N MET A 457 3.17 -34.03 1.82
CA MET A 457 3.65 -33.04 2.79
C MET A 457 3.21 -31.61 2.45
N LEU A 458 3.27 -31.19 1.18
CA LEU A 458 2.88 -29.83 0.78
C LEU A 458 1.40 -29.56 1.10
N VAL A 459 0.51 -30.49 0.77
CA VAL A 459 -0.92 -30.39 1.03
C VAL A 459 -1.19 -30.37 2.54
N GLN A 460 -0.58 -31.28 3.29
CA GLN A 460 -0.74 -31.37 4.74
C GLN A 460 -0.25 -30.10 5.43
N ARG A 461 0.90 -29.56 5.01
CA ARG A 461 1.46 -28.32 5.56
C ARG A 461 0.56 -27.12 5.27
N ALA A 462 0.05 -26.99 4.03
CA ALA A 462 -0.87 -25.91 3.68
C ALA A 462 -2.17 -25.97 4.50
N LYS A 463 -2.76 -27.16 4.65
CA LYS A 463 -3.98 -27.37 5.47
C LYS A 463 -3.73 -27.07 6.94
N GLN A 464 -2.56 -27.46 7.47
CA GLN A 464 -2.15 -27.14 8.84
C GLN A 464 -2.08 -25.61 9.05
N VAL A 465 -1.35 -24.89 8.20
CA VAL A 465 -1.22 -23.42 8.33
C VAL A 465 -2.58 -22.73 8.25
N LEU A 466 -3.45 -23.17 7.35
CA LEU A 466 -4.82 -22.65 7.26
C LEU A 466 -5.62 -22.90 8.55
N SER A 467 -5.53 -24.10 9.12
CA SER A 467 -6.20 -24.43 10.39
C SER A 467 -5.69 -23.55 11.54
N GLU A 468 -4.37 -23.42 11.69
CA GLU A 468 -3.76 -22.55 12.70
C GLU A 468 -4.17 -21.08 12.52
N SER A 469 -4.38 -20.64 11.27
CA SER A 469 -4.87 -19.30 10.96
C SER A 469 -6.32 -19.10 11.41
N VAL A 470 -7.17 -20.11 11.25
CA VAL A 470 -8.55 -20.11 11.76
C VAL A 470 -8.55 -20.03 13.29
N ASP A 471 -7.70 -20.81 13.96
CA ASP A 471 -7.60 -20.80 15.42
C ASP A 471 -7.12 -19.45 15.95
N LEU A 472 -6.11 -18.84 15.31
CA LEU A 472 -5.64 -17.49 15.66
C LEU A 472 -6.74 -16.45 15.43
N LEU A 473 -7.41 -16.46 14.27
CA LEU A 473 -8.52 -15.56 13.99
C LEU A 473 -9.70 -15.74 14.96
N GLY A 474 -9.97 -16.96 15.41
CA GLY A 474 -10.97 -17.25 16.44
C GLY A 474 -10.69 -16.46 17.71
N ARG A 475 -9.46 -16.58 18.23
CA ARG A 475 -9.00 -15.82 19.41
C ARG A 475 -9.09 -14.32 19.20
N ILE A 476 -8.52 -13.79 18.11
CA ILE A 476 -8.57 -12.35 17.80
C ILE A 476 -10.01 -11.84 17.73
N ALA A 477 -10.91 -12.63 17.16
CA ALA A 477 -12.30 -12.24 16.99
C ALA A 477 -13.15 -12.41 18.27
N ASP A 478 -12.66 -13.12 19.28
CA ASP A 478 -13.26 -13.22 20.62
C ASP A 478 -12.72 -12.14 21.56
N ASP A 479 -11.40 -11.91 21.54
CA ASP A 479 -10.70 -10.95 22.43
C ASP A 479 -10.76 -9.51 21.90
N GLY A 480 -10.81 -9.33 20.58
CA GLY A 480 -10.76 -8.04 19.88
C GLY A 480 -9.38 -7.74 19.29
N LEU A 481 -9.34 -7.16 18.09
CA LEU A 481 -8.08 -6.96 17.35
C LEU A 481 -7.08 -6.04 18.08
N LEU A 482 -7.55 -4.95 18.71
CA LEU A 482 -6.66 -4.05 19.46
C LEU A 482 -6.02 -4.74 20.67
N ASP A 483 -6.79 -5.56 21.38
CA ASP A 483 -6.32 -6.27 22.57
C ASP A 483 -5.36 -7.40 22.18
N ALA A 484 -5.67 -8.13 21.10
CA ALA A 484 -4.77 -9.13 20.54
C ALA A 484 -3.40 -8.53 20.13
N ILE A 485 -3.38 -7.30 19.60
CA ILE A 485 -2.15 -6.56 19.29
C ILE A 485 -1.44 -6.09 20.57
N ALA A 486 -2.19 -5.60 21.56
CA ALA A 486 -1.65 -5.12 22.84
C ALA A 486 -0.97 -6.25 23.64
N GLU A 487 -1.52 -7.45 23.59
CA GLU A 487 -1.03 -8.62 24.31
C GLU A 487 0.09 -9.37 23.56
N GLY A 488 0.23 -9.12 22.25
CA GLY A 488 1.17 -9.82 21.36
C GLY A 488 0.64 -11.18 20.88
N THR A 489 -0.69 -11.37 20.93
CA THR A 489 -1.38 -12.52 20.33
C THR A 489 -1.36 -12.43 18.81
N PHE A 490 -1.49 -11.21 18.26
CA PHE A 490 -1.34 -10.93 16.84
C PHE A 490 -0.09 -10.07 16.58
N GLY A 491 0.97 -10.74 16.12
CA GLY A 491 2.31 -10.16 16.03
C GLY A 491 3.06 -10.26 17.37
N ILE A 492 4.37 -10.54 17.31
CA ILE A 492 5.20 -10.78 18.50
C ILE A 492 5.45 -9.51 19.35
N THR A 493 5.22 -8.33 18.78
CA THR A 493 5.52 -7.05 19.42
C THR A 493 4.25 -6.42 19.98
N ARG A 494 4.19 -6.27 21.30
CA ARG A 494 3.07 -5.66 22.02
C ARG A 494 2.90 -4.18 21.70
N ARG A 495 1.70 -3.77 21.27
CA ARG A 495 1.38 -2.36 20.99
C ARG A 495 0.02 -1.98 21.59
N PRO A 496 0.00 -1.28 22.74
CA PRO A 496 -1.26 -0.93 23.37
C PRO A 496 -2.02 0.15 22.57
N PRO A 497 -3.36 0.14 22.57
CA PRO A 497 -4.19 1.04 21.75
C PRO A 497 -4.13 2.51 22.16
N ASP A 498 -3.65 2.81 23.36
CA ASP A 498 -3.44 4.15 23.94
C ASP A 498 -1.96 4.58 23.95
N GLY A 499 -1.06 3.76 23.38
CA GLY A 499 0.37 4.07 23.24
C GLY A 499 0.79 4.40 21.81
N GLY A 500 2.10 4.55 21.58
CA GLY A 500 2.67 4.82 20.26
C GLY A 500 2.51 6.26 19.80
N LYS A 501 3.09 6.57 18.63
CA LYS A 501 3.19 7.92 18.07
C LYS A 501 1.91 8.33 17.34
N GLY A 502 1.54 9.61 17.42
CA GLY A 502 0.47 10.22 16.63
C GLY A 502 -0.96 10.01 17.16
N LEU A 503 -1.12 9.52 18.40
CA LEU A 503 -2.43 9.38 19.07
C LEU A 503 -3.09 10.74 19.33
N ASP A 504 -2.30 11.77 19.65
CA ASP A 504 -2.72 13.16 19.82
C ASP A 504 -3.36 13.75 18.55
N GLY A 505 -3.05 13.18 17.39
CA GLY A 505 -3.68 13.52 16.12
C GLY A 505 -4.98 12.79 15.83
N VAL A 506 -5.51 11.96 16.74
CA VAL A 506 -6.77 11.21 16.59
C VAL A 506 -7.91 11.92 17.30
N VAL A 507 -9.02 12.15 16.59
CA VAL A 507 -10.17 12.89 17.13
C VAL A 507 -11.48 12.16 16.81
N ALA A 508 -12.37 12.03 17.78
CA ALA A 508 -13.72 11.52 17.57
C ALA A 508 -14.54 12.56 16.79
N ARG A 509 -15.29 12.12 15.78
CA ARG A 509 -16.14 13.01 15.00
C ARG A 509 -17.33 13.46 15.85
N ALA A 510 -17.55 14.77 15.94
CA ALA A 510 -18.75 15.33 16.56
C ALA A 510 -19.93 15.33 15.57
N ASP A 511 -21.13 15.52 16.10
CA ASP A 511 -22.33 15.74 15.27
C ASP A 511 -22.11 16.94 14.34
N GLY A 512 -22.36 16.75 13.05
CA GLY A 512 -22.09 17.75 12.02
C GLY A 512 -20.64 17.81 11.56
N TYR A 513 -19.80 16.79 11.85
CA TYR A 513 -18.53 16.59 11.14
C TYR A 513 -18.73 16.56 9.63
N VAL A 514 -17.88 17.28 8.89
CA VAL A 514 -17.93 17.33 7.43
C VAL A 514 -16.55 17.08 6.85
N ASN A 515 -16.44 16.05 6.02
CA ASN A 515 -15.31 15.85 5.13
C ASN A 515 -15.85 15.41 3.77
N PRO A 516 -15.92 16.32 2.79
CA PRO A 516 -16.52 16.02 1.49
C PRO A 516 -15.74 14.95 0.71
N ALA A 517 -14.44 14.75 0.98
CA ALA A 517 -13.70 13.65 0.35
C ALA A 517 -14.19 12.29 0.85
N ILE A 518 -14.41 12.14 2.17
CA ILE A 518 -14.99 10.93 2.76
C ILE A 518 -16.42 10.71 2.25
N GLU A 519 -17.26 11.74 2.25
CA GLU A 519 -18.65 11.65 1.77
C GLU A 519 -18.71 11.14 0.32
N ILE A 520 -17.84 11.67 -0.55
CA ILE A 520 -17.70 11.20 -1.94
C ILE A 520 -17.25 9.74 -1.99
N LEU A 521 -16.19 9.38 -1.26
CA LEU A 521 -15.61 8.04 -1.27
C LEU A 521 -16.50 6.96 -0.64
N ASP A 522 -17.37 7.31 0.30
CA ASP A 522 -18.31 6.39 0.95
C ASP A 522 -19.59 6.18 0.10
N THR A 523 -19.92 7.10 -0.81
CA THR A 523 -21.20 7.08 -1.56
C THR A 523 -21.07 6.81 -3.06
N GLU A 524 -19.91 7.08 -3.66
CA GLU A 524 -19.66 6.82 -5.07
C GLU A 524 -18.89 5.51 -5.22
N ASP A 525 -19.35 4.63 -6.12
CA ASP A 525 -18.61 3.43 -6.48
C ASP A 525 -17.30 3.81 -7.21
N PRO A 526 -16.12 3.48 -6.66
CA PRO A 526 -14.83 3.80 -7.28
C PRO A 526 -14.61 3.09 -8.62
N HIS A 527 -15.44 2.12 -9.01
CA HIS A 527 -15.31 1.34 -10.25
C HIS A 527 -16.35 1.68 -11.33
N ALA A 528 -17.34 2.53 -11.05
CA ALA A 528 -18.46 2.80 -11.97
C ALA A 528 -18.04 3.35 -13.35
N ALA A 529 -16.95 4.11 -13.44
CA ALA A 529 -16.45 4.64 -14.71
C ALA A 529 -15.69 3.59 -15.56
N SER A 530 -15.18 2.53 -14.94
CA SER A 530 -14.41 1.46 -15.58
C SER A 530 -15.33 0.39 -16.18
N THR A 531 -16.48 0.13 -15.58
CA THR A 531 -17.47 -0.85 -16.06
C THR A 531 -18.22 -0.37 -17.31
N ALA A 532 -18.44 0.94 -17.47
CA ALA A 532 -19.09 1.52 -18.65
C ALA A 532 -18.28 1.36 -19.96
N GLN A 533 -16.97 1.03 -19.88
CA GLN A 533 -16.12 0.75 -21.04
C GLN A 533 -15.98 -0.77 -21.35
N GLN A 534 -16.53 -1.64 -20.50
CA GLN A 534 -16.48 -3.10 -20.69
C GLN A 534 -17.74 -3.70 -21.34
N GLU A 535 -18.81 -2.92 -21.56
CA GLU A 535 -19.92 -3.33 -22.41
C GLU A 535 -19.53 -3.24 -23.89
N VAL A 536 -18.81 -4.25 -24.38
CA VAL A 536 -18.78 -4.56 -25.82
C VAL A 536 -20.12 -5.23 -26.15
N PRO A 537 -20.94 -4.69 -27.07
CA PRO A 537 -22.18 -5.36 -27.45
C PRO A 537 -21.88 -6.72 -28.09
N ALA A 538 -22.71 -7.70 -27.74
CA ALA A 538 -22.67 -9.09 -28.18
C ALA A 538 -22.55 -9.29 -29.70
#